data_AF-A0AAV7ZCB1-F1
#
_entry.id   AF-A0AAV7ZCB1-F1
#
_cell.length_a   1.000
_cell.length_b   1.000
_cell.length_c   1.000
_cell.angle_alpha   90.00
_cell.angle_beta   90.00
_cell.angle_gamma   90.00
#
_symmetry.space_group_name_H-M   'P 1'
#
loop_
_entity.id
_entity.type
_entity.pdbx_description
1 polymer ?
#
loop_
_entity_poly.entity_id
_entity_poly.type
_entity_poly.pdbx_seq_one_letter_code
_entity_poly.pdbx_strand_id
1 'polypeptide(L)'
;MSIIKTTNSSPLLLSNYLLQVAVPKTLKAQLSQPSGQNIPPNGNGSINQQLQIIKMVNRKTQLAILLRINYVINGQKIVENKEVSNIPIIF
;
A
#
# COMPACT_ATOMS: atom_id res chain seq x y z
N MET A 1 -10.81 -4.52 -8.95
CA MET A 1 -9.37 -4.21 -8.82
C MET A 1 -9.24 -2.79 -8.31
N SER A 2 -8.41 -2.55 -7.29
CA SER A 2 -8.26 -1.23 -6.68
C SER A 2 -6.89 -0.65 -6.98
N ILE A 3 -6.82 0.67 -7.17
CA ILE A 3 -5.56 1.39 -7.36
C ILE A 3 -5.23 2.12 -6.07
N ILE A 4 -4.04 1.86 -5.52
CA ILE A 4 -3.47 2.60 -4.40
C ILE A 4 -2.64 3.73 -5.01
N LYS A 5 -3.03 4.97 -4.70
CA LYS A 5 -2.29 6.17 -5.04
C LYS A 5 -1.60 6.70 -3.78
N THR A 6 -0.29 6.86 -3.84
CA THR A 6 0.51 7.39 -2.73
C THR A 6 1.13 8.72 -3.14
N THR A 7 0.93 9.75 -2.31
CA THR A 7 1.48 11.09 -2.50
C THR A 7 2.34 11.47 -1.30
N ASN A 8 3.22 12.46 -1.49
CA ASN A 8 4.09 12.97 -0.45
C ASN A 8 3.81 14.44 -0.21
N SER A 9 3.24 14.79 0.93
CA SER A 9 2.98 16.17 1.34
C SER A 9 4.17 16.85 2.02
N SER A 10 5.25 16.12 2.30
CA SER A 10 6.45 16.68 2.94
C SER A 10 7.29 17.49 1.94
N PRO A 11 8.14 18.41 2.42
CA PRO A 11 9.03 19.19 1.56
C PRO A 11 10.27 18.42 1.09
N LEU A 12 10.42 17.15 1.48
CA LEU A 12 11.58 16.32 1.18
C LEU A 12 11.21 15.16 0.27
N LEU A 13 12.18 14.69 -0.52
CA LEU A 13 11.99 13.53 -1.38
C LEU A 13 11.81 12.26 -0.54
N LEU A 14 10.80 11.45 -0.86
CA LEU A 14 10.74 10.07 -0.40
C LEU A 14 11.33 9.17 -1.48
N SER A 15 12.37 8.42 -1.16
CA SER A 15 13.00 7.46 -2.09
C SER A 15 12.87 6.03 -1.58
N ASN A 16 13.20 5.07 -2.44
CA ASN A 16 13.15 3.63 -2.13
C ASN A 16 11.77 3.20 -1.59
N TYR A 17 10.71 3.80 -2.13
CA TYR A 17 9.34 3.51 -1.73
C TYR A 17 9.01 2.04 -1.99
N LEU A 18 8.50 1.37 -0.95
CA LEU A 18 8.05 -0.01 -0.99
C LEU A 18 6.78 -0.17 -0.17
N LEU A 19 5.68 -0.47 -0.86
CA LEU A 19 4.43 -0.90 -0.24
C LEU A 19 4.37 -2.41 -0.15
N GLN A 20 4.01 -2.90 1.02
CA GLN A 20 3.73 -4.30 1.28
C GLN A 20 2.33 -4.42 1.89
N VAL A 21 1.70 -5.57 1.67
CA VAL A 21 0.39 -5.88 2.22
C VAL A 21 0.48 -7.21 2.94
N ALA A 22 0.05 -7.24 4.19
CA ALA A 22 -0.23 -8.46 4.91
C ALA A 22 -1.75 -8.65 5.02
N VAL A 23 -2.20 -9.86 4.70
CA VAL A 23 -3.61 -10.23 4.75
C VAL A 23 -3.81 -11.46 5.64
N PRO A 24 -4.99 -11.61 6.28
CA PRO A 24 -5.36 -12.85 6.96
C PRO A 24 -5.33 -14.06 6.02
N LYS A 25 -5.19 -15.26 6.57
CA LYS A 25 -5.17 -16.54 5.80
C LYS A 25 -6.42 -16.78 4.94
N THR A 26 -7.54 -16.11 5.28
CA THR A 26 -8.80 -16.19 4.53
C THR A 26 -8.81 -15.36 3.26
N LEU A 27 -7.77 -14.56 3.02
CA LEU A 27 -7.59 -13.71 1.85
C LEU A 27 -6.31 -14.06 1.10
N LYS A 28 -6.31 -13.79 -0.20
CA LYS A 28 -5.09 -13.64 -1.00
C LYS A 28 -5.00 -12.20 -1.49
N ALA A 29 -3.81 -11.63 -1.43
CA ALA A 29 -3.53 -10.32 -2.00
C ALA A 29 -2.48 -10.45 -3.10
N GLN A 30 -2.70 -9.72 -4.19
CA GLN A 30 -1.73 -9.51 -5.24
C GLN A 30 -1.51 -8.00 -5.38
N LEU A 31 -0.26 -7.58 -5.24
CA LEU A 31 0.16 -6.20 -5.41
C LEU A 31 1.06 -6.10 -6.64
N SER A 32 0.76 -5.19 -7.55
CA SER A 32 1.60 -4.95 -8.71
C SER A 32 2.91 -4.25 -8.33
N GLN A 33 3.87 -4.26 -9.25
CA GLN A 33 5.02 -3.37 -9.16
C GLN A 33 4.55 -1.90 -9.09
N PRO A 34 5.28 -1.05 -8.33
CA PRO A 34 4.99 0.36 -8.29
C PRO A 34 5.39 1.05 -9.60
N SER A 35 4.67 2.12 -9.95
CA SER A 35 4.98 2.95 -11.11
C SER A 35 6.32 3.69 -11.00
N GLY A 36 6.93 3.71 -9.81
CA GLY A 36 8.23 4.30 -9.52
C GLY A 36 8.64 4.00 -8.08
N GLN A 37 9.82 4.45 -7.66
CA GLN A 37 10.30 4.26 -6.29
C GLN A 37 10.56 5.58 -5.56
N ASN A 38 10.37 6.71 -6.25
CA ASN A 38 10.60 8.05 -5.72
C ASN A 38 9.29 8.83 -5.76
N ILE A 39 8.92 9.46 -4.64
CA ILE A 39 7.74 10.33 -4.52
C ILE A 39 8.21 11.77 -4.31
N PRO A 40 8.06 12.65 -5.32
CA PRO A 40 8.49 14.03 -5.24
C PRO A 40 7.89 14.79 -4.05
N PRO A 41 8.57 15.81 -3.52
CA PRO A 41 8.05 16.69 -2.48
C PRO A 41 6.75 17.41 -2.86
N ASN A 42 6.06 17.94 -1.83
CA ASN A 42 4.99 18.92 -1.96
C ASN A 42 3.82 18.49 -2.85
N GLY A 43 3.55 17.19 -2.95
CA GLY A 43 2.46 16.64 -3.74
C GLY A 43 2.71 16.61 -5.24
N ASN A 44 3.93 16.91 -5.71
CA ASN A 44 4.28 17.02 -7.14
C ASN A 44 4.44 15.68 -7.87
N GLY A 45 3.81 14.62 -7.37
CA GLY A 45 3.85 13.30 -7.98
C GLY A 45 3.16 12.25 -7.14
N SER A 46 3.01 11.06 -7.72
CA SER A 46 2.43 9.93 -7.02
C SER A 46 2.97 8.61 -7.54
N ILE A 47 3.02 7.62 -6.65
CA ILE A 47 3.19 6.21 -7.04
C ILE A 47 1.82 5.56 -7.07
N ASN A 48 1.55 4.84 -8.16
CA ASN A 48 0.34 4.04 -8.33
C ASN A 48 0.69 2.56 -8.31
N GLN A 49 -0.10 1.78 -7.56
CA GLN A 49 -0.02 0.31 -7.52
C GLN A 49 -1.41 -0.29 -7.59
N GLN A 50 -1.53 -1.39 -8.32
CA GLN A 50 -2.77 -2.17 -8.34
C GLN A 50 -2.75 -3.16 -7.18
N LEU A 51 -3.79 -3.11 -6.35
CA LEU A 51 -4.06 -4.10 -5.32
C LEU A 51 -5.31 -4.90 -5.69
N GLN A 52 -5.14 -6.21 -5.75
CA GLN A 52 -6.22 -7.16 -5.85
C GLN A 52 -6.30 -7.97 -4.56
N ILE A 53 -7.49 -8.02 -3.96
CA ILE A 53 -7.79 -8.89 -2.83
C ILE A 53 -8.85 -9.89 -3.25
N ILE A 54 -8.57 -11.16 -3.02
CA ILE A 54 -9.43 -12.29 -3.35
C ILE A 54 -9.85 -12.97 -2.05
N LYS A 55 -11.15 -13.20 -1.89
CA LYS A 55 -11.67 -13.95 -0.75
C LYS A 55 -11.53 -15.45 -1.01
N MET A 56 -10.88 -16.17 -0.10
CA MET A 56 -10.71 -17.62 -0.25
C MET A 56 -11.81 -18.44 0.44
N VAL A 57 -12.51 -17.86 1.43
CA VAL A 57 -13.48 -18.58 2.26
C VAL A 57 -14.77 -17.78 2.40
N ASN A 58 -15.92 -18.41 2.20
CA ASN A 58 -17.23 -17.75 2.26
C ASN A 58 -17.79 -17.53 3.68
N ARG A 59 -16.95 -17.09 4.63
CA ARG A 59 -17.40 -16.71 5.98
C ARG A 59 -17.60 -15.19 6.08
N LYS A 60 -18.61 -14.74 6.82
CA LYS A 60 -18.79 -13.33 7.18
C LYS A 60 -17.76 -12.99 8.25
N THR A 61 -16.59 -12.52 7.84
CA THR A 61 -15.55 -12.03 8.74
C THR A 61 -15.31 -10.57 8.40
N GLN A 62 -15.09 -9.73 9.42
CA GLN A 62 -14.61 -8.37 9.21
C GLN A 62 -13.18 -8.46 8.66
N LEU A 63 -12.98 -7.97 7.44
CA LEU A 63 -11.72 -8.11 6.72
C LEU A 63 -10.93 -6.81 6.83
N ALA A 64 -9.85 -6.87 7.60
CA ALA A 64 -8.83 -5.85 7.67
C ALA A 64 -7.53 -6.39 7.06
N ILE A 65 -6.79 -5.51 6.40
CA ILE A 65 -5.42 -5.77 5.95
C ILE A 65 -4.47 -4.83 6.69
N LEU A 66 -3.20 -5.21 6.75
CA LEU A 66 -2.13 -4.35 7.22
C LEU A 66 -1.29 -3.90 6.02
N LEU A 67 -1.27 -2.60 5.77
CA LEU A 67 -0.31 -1.98 4.87
C LEU A 67 0.98 -1.71 5.63
N ARG A 68 2.11 -2.08 5.04
CA ARG A 68 3.44 -1.71 5.53
C ARG A 68 4.14 -0.90 4.45
N ILE A 69 4.52 0.32 4.78
CA ILE A 69 5.14 1.28 3.87
C ILE A 69 6.57 1.49 4.35
N ASN A 70 7.53 1.31 3.46
CA ASN A 70 8.94 1.61 3.72
C ASN A 70 9.39 2.68 2.74
N TYR A 71 10.15 3.65 3.21
CA TYR A 71 10.75 4.69 2.38
C TYR A 71 11.98 5.28 3.07
N VAL A 72 12.76 6.04 2.31
CA VAL A 72 13.88 6.83 2.82
C VAL A 72 13.54 8.30 2.69
N ILE A 73 13.70 9.06 3.77
CA ILE A 73 13.59 10.52 3.78
C ILE A 73 14.80 11.09 4.50
N ASN A 74 15.48 12.07 3.89
CA ASN A 74 16.69 12.68 4.45
C ASN A 74 17.76 11.67 4.91
N GLY A 75 17.96 10.60 4.14
CA GLY A 75 18.91 9.52 4.47
C GLY A 75 18.44 8.54 5.56
N GLN A 76 17.30 8.77 6.19
CA GLN A 76 16.74 7.91 7.23
C GLN A 76 15.70 6.95 6.65
N LYS A 77 15.77 5.67 7.04
CA LYS A 77 14.78 4.65 6.68
C LYS A 77 13.58 4.72 7.63
N ILE A 78 12.40 4.92 7.08
CA ILE A 78 11.14 4.97 7.80
C ILE A 78 10.30 3.75 7.45
N VAL A 79 9.60 3.20 8.45
CA VAL A 79 8.64 2.11 8.29
C VAL A 79 7.35 2.51 8.98
N GLU A 80 6.26 2.54 8.22
CA GLU A 80 4.92 2.83 8.70
C GLU A 80 4.03 1.62 8.52
N ASN A 81 3.14 1.40 9.49
CA ASN A 81 2.12 0.35 9.41
C ASN A 81 0.74 0.97 9.56
N LYS A 82 -0.18 0.59 8.68
CA LYS A 82 -1.56 1.07 8.71
C LYS A 82 -2.54 -0.07 8.51
N GLU A 83 -3.42 -0.25 9.48
CA GLU A 83 -4.57 -1.14 9.33
C GLU A 83 -5.65 -0.46 8.48
N VAL A 84 -6.16 -1.19 7.50
CA VAL A 84 -7.23 -0.73 6.61
C VAL A 84 -8.35 -1.76 6.61
N SER A 85 -9.50 -1.35 7.12
CA SER A 85 -10.77 -2.07 7.04
C SER A 85 -11.61 -1.56 5.86
N ASN A 86 -12.57 -2.37 5.40
CA ASN A 86 -13.54 -2.03 4.34
C ASN A 86 -12.96 -1.90 2.92
N ILE A 87 -12.04 -2.78 2.54
CA ILE A 87 -11.52 -2.83 1.17
C ILE A 87 -12.45 -3.65 0.29
N PRO A 88 -12.77 -3.20 -0.94
CA PRO A 88 -13.51 -4.01 -1.90
C PRO A 88 -12.75 -5.30 -2.20
N ILE A 89 -13.42 -6.43 -2.00
CA ILE A 89 -12.87 -7.77 -2.25
C ILE A 89 -13.55 -8.34 -3.49
N ILE A 90 -12.77 -9.03 -4.32
CA ILE A 90 -13.27 -9.76 -5.47
C ILE A 90 -13.58 -11.19 -4.99
N PHE A 91 -14.78 -11.68 -5.35
CA PHE A 91 -15.24 -13.04 -5.04
C PHE A 91 -14.80 -14.03 -6.11
#